data_AF-A0A2V6PIG0-F1
#
_entry.id   AF-A0A2V6PIG0-F1
#
_cell.length_a   1.000
_cell.length_b   1.000
_cell.length_c   1.000
_cell.angle_alpha   90.00
_cell.angle_beta   90.00
_cell.angle_gamma   90.00
#
_symmetry.space_group_name_H-M   'P 1'
#
loop_
_entity.id
_entity.type
_entity.pdbx_description
1 polymer ?
#
loop_
_entity_poly.entity_id
_entity_poly.type
_entity_poly.pdbx_seq_one_letter_code
_entity_poly.pdbx_strand_id
1 'polypeptide(L)'
;MNYLAGRSLRTALNYTAAIEAFEKALETNPRSAAAHLELGLIYYQNVGTNWARAIYHFEKYLALRPKANNADLIRQDIDNCKLALAKEVPYTPGNELVRREVERLARENVDLRQQLEDLKAQLALRPATAANGGAAFSPVNPSNPNPLLPAQAASNPAVQYGQAAERPTASPASDETARST
;
A
#
# COMPACT_ATOMS: atom_id res chain seq x y z
N MET A 1 7.89 -19.29 -43.10
CA MET A 1 7.97 -20.60 -42.43
C MET A 1 7.58 -20.53 -40.96
N ASN A 2 8.33 -19.81 -40.12
CA ASN A 2 8.27 -19.87 -38.64
C ASN A 2 6.85 -19.80 -38.02
N TYR A 3 5.96 -18.91 -38.49
CA TYR A 3 4.59 -18.80 -37.96
C TYR A 3 3.76 -20.10 -38.09
N LEU A 4 3.89 -20.83 -39.20
CA LEU A 4 3.15 -22.09 -39.40
C LEU A 4 3.70 -23.20 -38.50
N ALA A 5 5.02 -23.22 -38.27
CA ALA A 5 5.64 -24.12 -37.30
C ALA A 5 5.14 -23.82 -35.87
N GLY A 6 5.09 -22.55 -35.46
CA GLY A 6 4.52 -22.15 -34.17
C GLY A 6 3.06 -22.58 -34.00
N ARG A 7 2.24 -22.45 -35.05
CA ARG A 7 0.84 -22.92 -35.03
C ARG A 7 0.75 -24.44 -34.87
N SER A 8 1.59 -25.21 -35.58
CA SER A 8 1.67 -26.67 -35.46
C SER A 8 2.10 -27.12 -34.05
N LEU A 9 3.11 -26.45 -33.49
CA LEU A 9 3.62 -26.71 -32.14
C LEU A 9 2.58 -26.38 -31.07
N ARG A 10 1.81 -25.29 -31.24
CA ARG A 10 0.69 -24.97 -30.35
C ARG A 10 -0.41 -26.03 -30.40
N THR A 11 -0.76 -26.54 -31.58
CA THR A 11 -1.75 -27.65 -31.69
C THR A 11 -1.22 -28.97 -31.13
N ALA A 12 0.10 -29.16 -31.11
CA ALA A 12 0.76 -30.29 -30.46
C ALA A 12 0.98 -30.07 -28.94
N LEU A 13 0.41 -29.01 -28.35
CA LEU A 13 0.55 -28.61 -26.94
C LEU A 13 2.01 -28.33 -26.50
N ASN A 14 2.95 -28.26 -27.44
CA ASN A 14 4.36 -27.93 -27.19
C ASN A 14 4.52 -26.41 -27.17
N TYR A 15 4.03 -25.81 -26.09
CA TYR A 15 3.90 -24.36 -25.96
C TYR A 15 5.23 -23.61 -25.87
N THR A 16 6.27 -24.21 -25.28
CA THR A 16 7.61 -23.60 -25.22
C THR A 16 8.23 -23.48 -26.61
N ALA A 17 8.22 -24.55 -27.41
CA ALA A 17 8.69 -24.49 -28.79
C ALA A 17 7.77 -23.63 -29.68
N ALA A 18 6.47 -23.58 -29.40
CA ALA A 18 5.54 -22.68 -30.08
C ALA A 18 5.88 -21.21 -29.84
N ILE A 19 6.22 -20.83 -28.60
CA ILE A 19 6.69 -19.48 -28.25
C ILE A 19 7.91 -19.11 -29.10
N GLU A 20 8.98 -19.92 -29.08
CA GLU A 20 10.18 -19.65 -29.86
C GLU A 20 9.90 -19.50 -31.37
N ALA A 21 9.03 -20.34 -31.92
CA ALA A 21 8.66 -20.31 -33.33
C ALA A 21 7.83 -19.05 -33.68
N PHE A 22 6.99 -18.56 -32.78
CA PHE A 22 6.27 -17.29 -32.95
C PHE A 22 7.17 -16.07 -32.72
N GLU A 23 8.13 -16.12 -31.80
CA GLU A 23 9.13 -15.07 -31.59
C GLU A 23 10.03 -14.94 -32.84
N LYS A 24 10.57 -16.05 -33.38
CA LYS A 24 11.28 -16.09 -34.68
C LYS A 24 10.41 -15.67 -35.87
N ALA A 25 9.08 -15.74 -35.75
CA ALA A 25 8.17 -15.19 -36.76
C ALA A 25 8.00 -13.67 -36.62
N LEU A 26 8.03 -13.14 -35.40
CA LEU A 26 8.02 -11.71 -35.11
C LEU A 26 9.35 -11.03 -35.44
N GLU A 27 10.49 -11.71 -35.30
CA GLU A 27 11.80 -11.22 -35.79
C GLU A 27 11.75 -10.94 -37.30
N THR A 28 11.12 -11.83 -38.08
CA THR A 28 10.97 -11.67 -39.53
C THR A 28 9.85 -10.69 -39.90
N ASN A 29 8.77 -10.64 -39.11
CA ASN A 29 7.64 -9.73 -39.32
C ASN A 29 7.10 -9.19 -37.98
N PRO A 30 7.65 -8.06 -37.48
CA PRO A 30 7.23 -7.45 -36.23
C PRO A 30 5.79 -6.90 -36.23
N ARG A 31 5.11 -6.87 -37.39
CA ARG A 31 3.71 -6.45 -37.55
C ARG A 31 2.75 -7.63 -37.75
N SER A 32 3.18 -8.86 -37.46
CA SER A 32 2.32 -10.04 -37.50
C SER A 32 1.35 -10.05 -36.32
N ALA A 33 0.19 -9.40 -36.50
CA ALA A 33 -0.90 -9.42 -35.52
C ALA A 33 -1.28 -10.85 -35.09
N ALA A 34 -1.30 -11.80 -36.04
CA ALA A 34 -1.60 -13.20 -35.74
C ALA A 34 -0.56 -13.85 -34.81
N ALA A 35 0.74 -13.56 -34.98
CA ALA A 35 1.76 -14.08 -34.06
C ALA A 35 1.67 -13.44 -32.66
N HIS A 36 1.33 -12.15 -32.58
CA HIS A 36 1.03 -11.50 -31.30
C HIS A 36 -0.17 -12.14 -30.60
N LEU A 37 -1.28 -12.38 -31.30
CA LEU A 37 -2.47 -13.04 -30.73
C LEU A 37 -2.13 -14.43 -30.17
N GLU A 38 -1.43 -15.26 -30.95
CA GLU A 38 -1.09 -16.62 -30.56
C GLU A 38 -0.15 -16.66 -29.33
N LEU A 39 0.84 -15.75 -29.26
CA LEU A 39 1.70 -15.61 -28.08
C LEU A 39 0.92 -15.13 -26.84
N GLY A 40 0.02 -14.17 -26.99
CA GLY A 40 -0.84 -13.69 -25.91
C GLY A 40 -1.68 -14.82 -25.31
N LEU A 41 -2.31 -15.63 -26.16
CA LEU A 41 -3.09 -16.81 -25.74
C LEU A 41 -2.24 -17.88 -25.04
N ILE A 42 -1.02 -18.14 -25.52
CA ILE A 42 -0.11 -19.11 -24.86
C ILE A 42 0.28 -18.62 -23.46
N TYR A 43 0.66 -17.34 -23.31
CA TYR A 43 1.04 -16.77 -22.01
C TYR A 43 -0.14 -16.60 -21.05
N TYR A 44 -1.37 -16.47 -21.56
CA TYR A 44 -2.61 -16.33 -20.78
C TYR A 44 -3.11 -17.65 -20.20
N GLN A 45 -2.95 -18.77 -20.91
CA GLN A 45 -3.66 -20.02 -20.59
C GLN A 45 -2.77 -21.25 -20.30
N ASN A 46 -1.46 -21.22 -20.61
CA ASN A 46 -0.68 -22.45 -20.70
C ASN A 46 0.61 -22.48 -19.88
N VAL A 47 1.67 -21.77 -20.30
CA VAL A 47 3.02 -21.95 -19.70
C VAL A 47 3.28 -20.87 -18.66
N GLY A 48 3.36 -21.29 -17.39
CA GLY A 48 3.84 -20.47 -16.28
C GLY A 48 3.22 -19.07 -16.28
N THR A 49 1.88 -19.05 -16.20
CA THR A 49 1.00 -17.98 -16.65
C THR A 49 1.57 -16.59 -16.39
N ASN A 50 1.90 -15.88 -17.47
CA ASN A 50 2.64 -14.64 -17.40
C ASN A 50 1.74 -13.49 -17.88
N TRP A 51 0.92 -12.99 -16.98
CA TRP A 51 -0.08 -11.95 -17.25
C TRP A 51 0.54 -10.72 -17.91
N ALA A 52 1.75 -10.32 -17.51
CA ALA A 52 2.47 -9.19 -18.10
C ALA A 52 2.81 -9.42 -19.59
N ARG A 53 3.33 -10.60 -19.96
CA ARG A 53 3.59 -10.96 -21.36
C ARG A 53 2.29 -11.13 -22.15
N ALA A 54 1.24 -11.71 -21.56
CA ALA A 54 -0.07 -11.80 -22.19
C ALA A 54 -0.62 -10.42 -22.56
N ILE A 55 -0.65 -9.47 -21.60
CA ILE A 55 -1.06 -8.07 -21.81
C ILE A 55 -0.26 -7.44 -22.96
N TYR A 56 1.08 -7.50 -22.92
CA TYR A 56 1.93 -6.91 -23.97
C TYR A 56 1.57 -7.42 -25.37
N HIS A 57 1.42 -8.74 -25.53
CA HIS A 57 1.09 -9.33 -26.83
C HIS A 57 -0.33 -9.01 -27.29
N PHE A 58 -1.31 -8.97 -26.37
CA PHE A 58 -2.67 -8.53 -26.67
C PHE A 58 -2.78 -7.04 -27.02
N GLU A 59 -2.05 -6.15 -26.35
CA GLU A 59 -2.00 -4.73 -26.67
C GLU A 59 -1.38 -4.50 -28.06
N LYS A 60 -0.32 -5.23 -28.42
CA LYS A 60 0.25 -5.21 -29.77
C LYS A 60 -0.74 -5.72 -30.83
N TYR A 61 -1.50 -6.78 -30.51
CA TYR A 61 -2.57 -7.25 -31.39
C TYR A 61 -3.63 -6.18 -31.65
N LEU A 62 -4.15 -5.55 -30.59
CA LEU A 62 -5.15 -4.49 -30.68
C LEU A 62 -4.63 -3.23 -31.40
N ALA A 63 -3.36 -2.86 -31.21
CA ALA A 63 -2.73 -1.77 -31.93
C ALA A 63 -2.64 -2.02 -33.45
N LEU A 64 -2.42 -3.27 -33.86
CA LEU A 64 -2.36 -3.68 -35.27
C LEU A 64 -3.75 -3.94 -35.88
N ARG A 65 -4.73 -4.34 -35.06
CA ARG A 65 -6.09 -4.71 -35.48
C ARG A 65 -7.17 -4.18 -34.50
N PRO A 66 -7.36 -2.85 -34.38
CA PRO A 66 -8.25 -2.26 -33.36
C PRO A 66 -9.74 -2.57 -33.57
N LYS A 67 -10.11 -3.00 -34.78
CA LYS A 67 -11.47 -3.39 -35.21
C LYS A 67 -11.57 -4.88 -35.55
N ALA A 68 -10.78 -5.74 -34.89
CA ALA A 68 -10.94 -7.19 -35.03
C ALA A 68 -12.25 -7.68 -34.40
N ASN A 69 -12.85 -8.74 -34.94
CA ASN A 69 -14.12 -9.28 -34.44
C ASN A 69 -14.04 -9.79 -32.99
N ASN A 70 -12.84 -10.14 -32.52
CA ASN A 70 -12.52 -10.54 -31.15
C ASN A 70 -11.88 -9.41 -30.33
N ALA A 71 -11.82 -8.17 -30.81
CA ALA A 71 -11.12 -7.08 -30.12
C ALA A 71 -11.67 -6.83 -28.71
N ASP A 72 -12.99 -6.94 -28.52
CA ASP A 72 -13.62 -6.77 -27.20
C ASP A 72 -13.29 -7.93 -26.24
N LEU A 73 -13.24 -9.17 -26.75
CA LEU A 73 -12.77 -10.32 -25.97
C LEU A 73 -11.30 -10.13 -25.54
N ILE A 74 -10.43 -9.64 -26.42
CA ILE A 74 -9.03 -9.39 -26.10
C ILE A 74 -8.87 -8.22 -25.10
N ARG A 75 -9.74 -7.21 -25.12
CA ARG A 75 -9.80 -6.17 -24.06
C ARG A 75 -10.17 -6.81 -22.71
N GLN A 76 -11.19 -7.65 -22.69
CA GLN A 76 -11.60 -8.39 -21.49
C GLN A 76 -10.48 -9.29 -20.96
N ASP A 77 -9.77 -10.02 -21.82
CA ASP A 77 -8.62 -10.85 -21.43
C ASP A 77 -7.46 -10.01 -20.89
N ILE A 78 -7.17 -8.82 -21.45
CA ILE A 78 -6.21 -7.86 -20.89
C ILE A 78 -6.61 -7.44 -19.47
N ASP A 79 -7.88 -7.12 -19.25
CA ASP A 79 -8.35 -6.65 -17.94
C ASP A 79 -8.39 -7.79 -16.90
N ASN A 80 -8.72 -9.02 -17.32
CA ASN A 80 -8.53 -10.24 -16.52
C ASN A 80 -7.06 -10.45 -16.14
N CYS A 81 -6.13 -10.30 -17.10
CA CYS A 81 -4.69 -10.38 -16.84
C CYS A 81 -4.23 -9.31 -15.84
N LYS A 82 -4.67 -8.05 -15.98
CA LYS A 82 -4.34 -6.96 -15.06
C LYS A 82 -4.86 -7.26 -13.65
N LEU A 83 -6.08 -7.78 -13.52
CA LEU A 83 -6.67 -8.19 -12.25
C LEU A 83 -5.93 -9.37 -11.62
N ALA A 84 -5.49 -10.35 -12.39
CA ALA A 84 -4.70 -11.48 -11.91
C ALA A 84 -3.32 -11.03 -11.43
N LEU A 85 -2.62 -10.21 -12.23
CA LEU A 85 -1.33 -9.61 -11.86
C LEU A 85 -1.43 -8.77 -10.57
N ALA A 86 -2.51 -8.01 -10.41
CA ALA A 86 -2.76 -7.23 -9.18
C ALA A 86 -3.01 -8.08 -7.93
N LYS A 87 -3.41 -9.35 -8.09
CA LYS A 87 -3.56 -10.33 -6.99
C LYS A 87 -2.25 -11.05 -6.66
N GLU A 88 -1.40 -11.27 -7.66
CA GLU A 88 -0.10 -11.94 -7.47
C GLU A 88 0.96 -11.03 -6.84
N VAL A 89 0.87 -9.72 -7.04
CA VAL A 89 1.74 -8.75 -6.36
C VAL A 89 1.20 -8.52 -4.94
N PRO A 90 1.92 -8.96 -3.87
CA PRO A 90 1.40 -8.88 -2.49
C PRO A 90 1.20 -7.45 -1.95
N TYR A 91 1.65 -6.43 -2.69
CA TYR A 91 1.48 -5.01 -2.37
C TYR A 91 1.25 -4.21 -3.66
N THR A 92 0.01 -3.82 -3.95
CA THR A 92 -0.30 -3.02 -5.14
C THR A 92 0.29 -1.60 -5.04
N PRO A 93 1.02 -1.09 -6.05
CA PRO A 93 1.69 0.22 -5.99
C PRO A 93 0.75 1.43 -5.79
N GLY A 94 -0.55 1.28 -6.09
CA GLY A 94 -1.54 2.33 -5.85
C GLY A 94 -1.81 2.64 -4.38
N ASN A 95 -1.23 1.88 -3.43
CA ASN A 95 -1.58 1.98 -2.02
C ASN A 95 -0.38 1.88 -1.05
N GLU A 96 0.77 2.45 -1.42
CA GLU A 96 1.98 2.59 -0.57
C GLU A 96 1.66 3.16 0.82
N LEU A 97 0.75 4.13 0.91
CA LEU A 97 0.30 4.72 2.18
C LEU A 97 -0.40 3.68 3.06
N VAL A 98 -1.34 2.90 2.50
CA VAL A 98 -2.01 1.82 3.22
C VAL A 98 -1.06 0.68 3.54
N ARG A 99 -0.04 0.39 2.71
CA ARG A 99 1.00 -0.58 3.10
C ARG A 99 1.71 -0.13 4.37
N ARG A 100 2.19 1.12 4.41
CA ARG A 100 2.86 1.69 5.60
C ARG A 100 1.95 1.73 6.82
N GLU A 101 0.68 2.04 6.63
CA GLU A 101 -0.29 2.10 7.71
C GLU A 101 -0.65 0.70 8.23
N VAL A 102 -0.81 -0.29 7.36
CA VAL A 102 -0.96 -1.70 7.76
C VAL A 102 0.27 -2.21 8.51
N GLU A 103 1.48 -1.89 8.04
CA GLU A 103 2.72 -2.22 8.75
C GLU A 103 2.80 -1.51 10.12
N ARG A 104 2.36 -0.26 10.22
CA ARG A 104 2.32 0.53 11.47
C ARG A 104 1.32 -0.08 12.47
N LEU A 105 0.08 -0.30 12.03
CA LEU A 105 -0.98 -0.91 12.80
C LEU A 105 -0.65 -2.34 13.22
N ALA A 106 0.07 -3.11 12.39
CA ALA A 106 0.53 -4.45 12.75
C ALA A 106 1.54 -4.42 13.92
N ARG A 107 2.50 -3.49 13.89
CA ARG A 107 3.45 -3.28 15.00
C ARG A 107 2.74 -2.83 16.28
N GLU A 108 1.85 -1.84 16.16
CA GLU A 108 1.06 -1.33 17.29
C GLU A 108 0.15 -2.41 17.90
N ASN A 109 -0.46 -3.28 17.09
CA ASN A 109 -1.24 -4.41 17.58
C ASN A 109 -0.40 -5.43 18.35
N VAL A 110 0.86 -5.67 17.95
CA VAL A 110 1.77 -6.56 18.68
C VAL A 110 2.14 -5.96 20.03
N ASP A 111 2.51 -4.67 20.05
CA ASP A 111 2.90 -3.96 21.27
C ASP A 111 1.73 -3.87 22.28
N LEU A 112 0.54 -3.44 21.84
CA LEU A 112 -0.66 -3.39 22.69
C LEU A 112 -1.05 -4.77 23.24
N ARG A 113 -0.86 -5.86 22.47
CA ARG A 113 -1.08 -7.22 22.96
C ARG A 113 -0.07 -7.61 24.04
N GLN A 114 1.20 -7.23 23.90
CA GLN A 114 2.22 -7.46 24.92
C GLN A 114 1.90 -6.68 26.20
N GLN A 115 1.61 -5.38 26.09
CA GLN A 115 1.23 -4.54 27.24
C GLN A 115 0.02 -5.08 28.00
N LEU A 116 -1.00 -5.59 27.29
CA LEU A 116 -2.17 -6.23 27.90
C LEU A 116 -1.80 -7.51 28.65
N GLU A 117 -0.85 -8.30 28.15
CA GLU A 117 -0.42 -9.53 28.82
C GLU A 117 0.45 -9.21 30.05
N ASP A 118 1.36 -8.25 29.95
CA ASP A 118 2.18 -7.77 31.06
C ASP A 118 1.30 -7.18 32.18
N LEU A 119 0.26 -6.42 31.84
CA LEU A 119 -0.68 -5.86 32.82
C LEU A 119 -1.52 -6.94 33.49
N LYS A 120 -2.00 -7.96 32.76
CA LYS A 120 -2.67 -9.12 33.37
C LYS A 120 -1.73 -9.88 34.30
N ALA A 121 -0.48 -10.10 33.90
CA ALA A 121 0.52 -10.76 34.74
C ALA A 121 0.76 -9.97 36.03
N GLN A 122 0.90 -8.64 35.94
CA GLN A 122 1.02 -7.77 37.10
C GLN A 122 -0.21 -7.81 38.02
N LEU A 123 -1.43 -7.86 37.46
CA LEU A 123 -2.67 -7.98 38.24
C LEU A 123 -2.85 -9.36 38.88
N ALA A 124 -2.40 -10.43 38.22
CA ALA A 124 -2.38 -11.79 38.78
C ALA A 124 -1.31 -11.94 39.87
N LEU A 125 -0.18 -11.23 39.74
CA LEU A 125 0.89 -11.17 40.73
C LEU A 125 0.60 -10.18 41.88
N ARG A 126 -0.43 -9.34 41.76
CA ARG A 126 -0.80 -8.37 42.81
C ARG A 126 -1.45 -9.13 43.97
N PRO A 127 -0.81 -9.23 45.15
CA PRO A 127 -1.45 -9.84 46.31
C PRO A 127 -2.71 -9.04 46.67
N ALA A 128 -3.69 -9.72 47.29
CA ALA A 128 -4.97 -9.13 47.73
C ALA A 128 -4.84 -8.13 48.90
N THR A 129 -3.68 -7.47 49.03
CA THR A 129 -3.30 -6.53 50.09
C THR A 129 -3.41 -5.08 49.62
N ALA A 130 -4.44 -4.76 48.82
CA ALA A 130 -4.92 -3.37 48.68
C ALA A 130 -5.69 -2.90 49.94
N ALA A 131 -5.23 -3.35 51.11
CA ALA A 131 -5.69 -2.97 52.44
C ALA A 131 -4.51 -2.33 53.18
N ASN A 132 -4.77 -1.23 53.89
CA ASN A 132 -3.82 -0.42 54.67
C ASN A 132 -2.84 0.46 53.87
N GLY A 133 -3.37 1.54 53.31
CA GLY A 133 -2.64 2.82 53.26
C GLY A 133 -3.02 3.66 54.49
N GLY A 134 -2.06 4.06 55.33
CA GLY A 134 -2.32 4.81 56.57
C GLY A 134 -1.04 5.15 57.33
N ALA A 135 -0.41 6.27 56.96
CA ALA A 135 0.91 6.72 57.39
C ALA A 135 1.21 6.66 58.89
N ALA A 136 2.40 6.15 59.24
CA ALA A 136 3.01 6.33 60.56
C ALA A 136 3.79 7.67 60.61
N PHE A 137 3.35 8.60 61.45
CA PHE A 137 4.10 9.82 61.78
C PHE A 137 4.91 9.62 63.07
N SER A 138 6.19 10.00 63.04
CA SER A 138 7.07 10.02 64.23
C SER A 138 7.11 11.43 64.86
N PRO A 139 7.11 11.56 66.20
CA PRO A 139 7.00 12.85 66.88
C PRO A 139 8.36 13.52 67.14
N VAL A 140 8.40 14.85 67.14
CA VAL A 140 9.54 15.68 67.58
C VAL A 140 9.07 16.83 68.47
N ASN A 141 9.61 16.91 69.69
CA ASN A 141 9.55 18.03 70.65
C ASN A 141 10.55 17.69 71.80
N PRO A 142 10.98 18.60 72.70
CA PRO A 142 10.66 20.03 72.83
C PRO A 142 11.89 20.97 73.01
N SER A 143 11.62 22.23 73.39
CA SER A 143 12.55 23.22 73.99
C SER A 143 13.16 24.30 73.09
N ASN A 144 12.32 25.12 72.43
CA ASN A 144 12.50 26.59 72.43
C ASN A 144 11.22 27.29 71.94
N PRO A 145 10.73 28.36 72.61
CA PRO A 145 9.56 29.11 72.16
C PRO A 145 9.91 30.33 71.29
N ASN A 146 9.02 30.62 70.32
CA ASN A 146 8.83 31.89 69.61
C ASN A 146 9.87 32.31 68.51
N PRO A 147 9.48 33.17 67.53
CA PRO A 147 8.49 32.79 66.50
C PRO A 147 8.81 33.32 65.07
N LEU A 148 8.04 32.84 64.07
CA LEU A 148 7.73 33.47 62.77
C LEU A 148 8.87 33.86 61.80
N LEU A 149 8.83 33.27 60.60
CA LEU A 149 8.82 33.99 59.30
C LEU A 149 8.37 33.01 58.19
N PRO A 150 7.47 33.39 57.26
CA PRO A 150 7.02 32.51 56.18
C PRO A 150 7.94 32.62 54.96
N ALA A 151 8.68 31.56 54.65
CA ALA A 151 9.46 31.45 53.41
C ALA A 151 8.74 30.56 52.39
N GLN A 152 8.19 31.18 51.35
CA GLN A 152 7.54 30.50 50.23
C GLN A 152 8.57 29.69 49.43
N ALA A 153 8.20 28.48 49.00
CA ALA A 153 9.04 27.63 48.16
C ALA A 153 8.30 27.18 46.88
N ALA A 154 9.09 26.93 45.84
CA ALA A 154 8.72 26.22 44.60
C ALA A 154 7.67 26.87 43.67
N SER A 155 8.19 27.77 42.83
CA SER A 155 7.95 27.81 41.38
C SER A 155 7.09 26.69 40.76
N ASN A 156 5.97 27.06 40.14
CA ASN A 156 5.19 26.23 39.21
C ASN A 156 5.01 27.00 37.88
N PRO A 157 5.53 26.52 36.73
CA PRO A 157 5.28 27.13 35.43
C PRO A 157 3.94 26.63 34.86
N ALA A 158 2.91 27.48 34.88
CA ALA A 158 1.65 27.22 34.19
C ALA A 158 1.81 27.52 32.69
N VAL A 159 1.69 26.50 31.82
CA VAL A 159 1.58 26.69 30.37
C VAL A 159 0.10 26.90 30.03
N GLN A 160 -0.26 28.14 29.74
CA GLN A 160 -1.63 28.57 29.52
C GLN A 160 -2.00 28.49 28.02
N TYR A 161 -3.10 27.79 27.71
CA TYR A 161 -3.63 27.72 26.35
C TYR A 161 -4.21 29.08 25.90
N GLY A 162 -3.73 29.59 24.76
CA GLY A 162 -4.36 30.67 23.98
C GLY A 162 -4.29 30.27 22.50
N GLN A 163 -5.40 29.86 21.89
CA GLN A 163 -6.41 30.71 21.24
C GLN A 163 -6.00 31.23 19.85
N ALA A 164 -6.95 31.14 18.92
CA ALA A 164 -6.75 31.30 17.49
C ALA A 164 -6.55 32.76 17.07
N ALA A 165 -5.77 32.97 16.01
CA ALA A 165 -5.62 34.26 15.34
C ALA A 165 -6.48 34.32 14.08
N GLU A 166 -7.44 35.25 14.03
CA GLU A 166 -8.17 35.60 12.81
C GLU A 166 -7.65 36.95 12.24
N ARG A 167 -7.01 36.90 11.06
CA ARG A 167 -7.18 37.83 9.90
C ARG A 167 -6.98 39.36 10.14
N PRO A 168 -7.17 40.29 9.15
CA PRO A 168 -7.47 40.15 7.71
C PRO A 168 -6.57 40.95 6.71
N THR A 169 -6.94 40.83 5.42
CA THR A 169 -6.70 41.71 4.23
C THR A 169 -5.48 41.38 3.35
N ALA A 170 -5.53 41.48 2.00
CA ALA A 170 -6.54 42.08 1.10
C ALA A 170 -6.74 41.32 -0.24
N SER A 171 -7.85 41.65 -0.92
CA SER A 171 -8.18 41.45 -2.35
C SER A 171 -8.59 42.83 -2.92
N PRO A 172 -8.81 43.08 -4.24
CA PRO A 172 -9.02 42.16 -5.38
C PRO A 172 -7.90 42.36 -6.46
N ALA A 173 -7.99 42.14 -7.79
CA ALA A 173 -9.15 41.94 -8.69
C ALA A 173 -8.83 41.19 -10.01
N SER A 174 -9.82 41.19 -10.90
CA SER A 174 -9.90 40.73 -12.29
C SER A 174 -9.17 41.61 -13.32
N ASP A 175 -8.64 41.02 -14.40
CA ASP A 175 -9.21 41.08 -15.77
C ASP A 175 -8.25 40.43 -16.81
N GLU A 176 -8.78 39.57 -17.68
CA GLU A 176 -9.04 39.83 -19.11
C GLU A 176 -7.79 39.90 -20.02
N THR A 177 -7.53 38.82 -20.76
CA THR A 177 -7.25 38.96 -22.21
C THR A 177 -7.53 37.65 -22.96
N ALA A 178 -8.37 37.75 -23.99
CA ALA A 178 -8.49 36.75 -25.05
C ALA A 178 -7.73 37.24 -26.30
N ARG A 179 -7.43 36.32 -27.24
CA ARG A 179 -6.83 36.60 -28.59
C ARG A 179 -5.40 37.16 -28.55
N SER A 180 -4.56 37.06 -29.58
CA SER A 180 -4.49 36.25 -30.82
C SER A 180 -2.96 36.04 -31.07
N THR A 181 -2.47 35.11 -31.90
CA THR A 181 -2.59 35.01 -33.37
C THR A 181 -2.00 33.68 -33.83
#